data_AF-A0A0G0NF69-F1
#
_entry.id   AF-A0A0G0NF69-F1
#
_cell.length_a   1.000
_cell.length_b   1.000
_cell.length_c   1.000
_cell.angle_alpha   90.00
_cell.angle_beta   90.00
_cell.angle_gamma   90.00
#
_symmetry.space_group_name_H-M   'P 1'
#
loop_
_entity.id
_entity.type
_entity.pdbx_description
1 polymer ?
#
loop_
_entity_poly.entity_id
_entity_poly.type
_entity_poly.pdbx_seq_one_letter_code
_entity_poly.pdbx_strand_id
1 'polypeptide(L)'
;MINDQLVEHIKKEKGGGLDNDKIVNNLLSAGWKREDVYAGFAAAGIPLLRAKEINAPSEVPNNTEIIENSASFIPETNTVQDPASQSLSDTNKFSDPFLDTVSTVSPRNNKAPSLLILLLILILLSVGGYFAYTRYFKQMAPETENNSTPTESPTPIEEPLPTPETSINTPTTASTPIPLASLDCKDNDQCFIQASADCKPSKLTSIDTFNILGVTQKTTSYMEIRGLENSLCLFYIRTQDISLTFPSGTSQETIDQQNTIYSALEGRDGVCKFKTPDLTAMLTRWSGGTFDGINLSCSLTPNGSDCESVSGDGDFSVAQCQGSYFETD
;
A
#
# COMPACT_ATOMS: atom_id res chain seq x y z
N MET A 1 -10.32 13.15 -13.11
CA MET A 1 -11.43 14.02 -13.59
C MET A 1 -12.68 13.50 -12.93
N ILE A 2 -13.32 14.29 -12.08
CA ILE A 2 -14.44 13.84 -11.26
C ILE A 2 -15.61 13.48 -12.17
N ASN A 3 -16.03 12.22 -12.13
CA ASN A 3 -17.21 11.73 -12.84
C ASN A 3 -18.43 11.86 -11.91
N ASP A 4 -19.57 12.33 -12.43
CA ASP A 4 -20.83 12.43 -11.69
C ASP A 4 -21.22 11.10 -11.04
N GLN A 5 -20.86 9.97 -11.65
CA GLN A 5 -21.08 8.62 -11.10
C GLN A 5 -20.37 8.41 -9.76
N LEU A 6 -19.16 8.94 -9.59
CA LEU A 6 -18.42 8.85 -8.33
C LEU A 6 -19.14 9.66 -7.24
N VAL A 7 -19.59 10.87 -7.58
CA VAL A 7 -20.30 11.76 -6.66
C VAL A 7 -21.64 11.15 -6.24
N GLU A 8 -22.40 10.57 -7.17
CA GLU A 8 -23.65 9.88 -6.87
C GLU A 8 -23.42 8.64 -6.00
N HIS A 9 -22.37 7.86 -6.27
CA HIS A 9 -22.01 6.71 -5.44
C HIS A 9 -21.68 7.13 -4.00
N ILE A 10 -20.83 8.14 -3.81
CA ILE A 10 -20.48 8.66 -2.49
C ILE A 10 -21.74 9.13 -1.73
N LYS A 11 -22.64 9.88 -2.40
CA LYS A 11 -23.91 10.31 -1.79
C LYS A 11 -24.80 9.14 -1.40
N LYS A 12 -24.88 8.12 -2.25
CA LYS A 12 -25.68 6.92 -2.01
C LYS A 12 -25.17 6.13 -0.81
N GLU A 13 -23.88 5.82 -0.76
CA GLU A 13 -23.27 5.11 0.36
C GLU A 13 -23.41 5.91 1.65
N LYS A 14 -23.21 7.24 1.58
CA LYS A 14 -23.40 8.12 2.75
C LYS A 14 -24.85 8.16 3.23
N GLY A 15 -25.81 8.22 2.31
CA GLY A 15 -27.24 8.14 2.62
C GLY A 15 -27.66 6.78 3.21
N GLY A 16 -26.88 5.73 2.93
CA GLY A 16 -27.00 4.41 3.55
C GLY A 16 -26.39 4.32 4.96
N GLY A 17 -25.80 5.40 5.47
CA GLY A 17 -25.22 5.45 6.81
C GLY A 17 -23.78 4.95 6.90
N LEU A 18 -23.10 4.71 5.78
CA LEU A 18 -21.67 4.38 5.81
C LEU A 18 -20.86 5.58 6.32
N ASP A 19 -19.82 5.26 7.09
CA ASP A 19 -18.85 6.25 7.52
C ASP A 19 -17.94 6.69 6.36
N ASN A 20 -17.45 7.92 6.40
CA ASN A 20 -16.65 8.48 5.32
C ASN A 20 -15.37 7.66 5.08
N ASP A 21 -14.71 7.18 6.12
CA ASP A 21 -13.46 6.42 6.00
C ASP A 21 -13.70 5.08 5.30
N LYS A 22 -14.82 4.42 5.62
CA LYS A 22 -15.25 3.19 4.93
C LYS A 22 -15.53 3.42 3.45
N ILE A 23 -16.18 4.52 3.10
CA ILE A 23 -16.47 4.86 1.70
C ILE A 23 -15.16 5.15 0.95
N VAL A 24 -14.23 5.90 1.55
CA VAL A 24 -12.91 6.16 0.96
C VAL A 24 -12.18 4.85 0.71
N ASN A 25 -12.07 3.97 1.71
CA ASN A 25 -11.37 2.69 1.58
C ASN A 25 -12.00 1.81 0.49
N ASN A 26 -13.33 1.69 0.46
CA ASN A 26 -14.02 0.91 -0.58
C ASN A 26 -13.73 1.43 -1.99
N LEU A 27 -13.69 2.76 -2.18
CA LEU A 27 -13.40 3.37 -3.47
C LEU A 27 -11.93 3.18 -3.88
N LEU A 28 -11.00 3.33 -2.94
CA LEU A 28 -9.57 3.08 -3.18
C LEU A 28 -9.33 1.61 -3.55
N SER A 29 -9.92 0.67 -2.82
CA SER A 29 -9.85 -0.77 -3.12
C SER A 29 -10.49 -1.13 -4.46
N ALA A 30 -11.45 -0.33 -4.94
CA ALA A 30 -12.05 -0.47 -6.27
C ALA A 30 -11.18 0.19 -7.39
N GLY A 31 -9.97 0.65 -7.07
CA GLY A 31 -9.02 1.22 -8.03
C GLY A 31 -9.21 2.70 -8.33
N TRP A 32 -10.05 3.42 -7.56
CA TRP A 32 -10.16 4.87 -7.73
C TRP A 32 -8.93 5.58 -7.18
N LYS A 33 -8.49 6.62 -7.89
CA LYS A 33 -7.40 7.48 -7.41
C LYS A 33 -7.86 8.29 -6.20
N ARG A 34 -6.98 8.38 -5.19
CA ARG A 34 -7.26 9.10 -3.94
C ARG A 34 -7.67 10.55 -4.18
N GLU A 35 -7.04 11.23 -5.13
CA GLU A 35 -7.35 12.62 -5.49
C GLU A 35 -8.78 12.74 -6.05
N ASP A 36 -9.19 11.80 -6.92
CA ASP A 36 -10.53 11.78 -7.49
C ASP A 36 -11.58 11.46 -6.42
N VAL A 37 -11.29 10.53 -5.49
CA VAL A 37 -12.17 10.21 -4.35
C VAL A 37 -12.39 11.44 -3.48
N TYR A 38 -11.34 12.13 -3.05
CA TYR A 38 -11.46 13.32 -2.20
C TYR A 38 -12.17 14.47 -2.91
N ALA A 39 -11.86 14.68 -4.19
CA ALA A 39 -12.56 15.68 -4.98
C ALA A 39 -14.05 15.31 -5.18
N GLY A 40 -14.37 14.02 -5.28
CA GLY A 40 -15.73 13.49 -5.29
C GLY A 40 -16.51 13.79 -4.00
N PHE A 41 -15.89 13.63 -2.82
CA PHE A 41 -16.49 14.02 -1.54
C PHE A 41 -16.78 15.53 -1.45
N ALA A 42 -15.82 16.35 -1.89
CA ALA A 42 -16.00 17.80 -1.95
C ALA A 42 -17.15 18.18 -2.89
N ALA A 43 -17.21 17.60 -4.09
CA ALA A 43 -18.30 17.80 -5.06
C ALA A 43 -19.65 17.27 -4.54
N ALA A 44 -19.64 16.25 -3.67
CA ALA A 44 -20.83 15.74 -3.02
C ALA A 44 -21.35 16.65 -1.89
N GLY A 45 -20.57 17.66 -1.48
CA GLY A 45 -20.89 18.52 -0.34
C GLY A 45 -20.76 17.79 1.00
N ILE A 46 -19.98 16.70 1.06
CA ILE A 46 -19.76 15.91 2.27
C ILE A 46 -18.37 16.27 2.81
N PRO A 47 -18.28 16.93 3.98
CA PRO A 47 -16.99 17.26 4.57
C PRO A 47 -16.28 15.96 4.97
N LEU A 48 -15.13 15.70 4.37
CA LEU A 48 -14.15 14.79 4.94
C LEU A 48 -13.55 15.51 6.14
N LEU A 49 -13.68 14.93 7.33
CA LEU A 49 -12.81 15.30 8.44
C LEU A 49 -11.42 14.88 8.00
N ARG A 50 -10.69 15.79 7.36
CA ARG A 50 -9.28 15.59 7.03
C ARG A 50 -8.64 15.16 8.34
N ALA A 51 -8.17 13.90 8.40
CA ALA A 51 -7.44 13.40 9.56
C ALA A 51 -6.43 14.49 9.89
N LYS A 52 -6.64 15.10 11.06
CA LYS A 52 -6.01 16.34 11.50
C LYS A 52 -4.55 16.25 11.06
N GLU A 53 -4.21 17.05 10.04
CA GLU A 53 -2.90 17.11 9.43
C GLU A 53 -1.94 17.23 10.60
N ILE A 54 -1.27 16.13 10.97
CA ILE A 54 -0.32 16.12 12.08
C ILE A 54 0.75 17.05 11.57
N ASN A 55 0.74 18.28 12.09
CA ASN A 55 1.57 19.38 11.65
C ASN A 55 2.96 18.83 11.32
N ALA A 56 3.30 18.88 10.03
CA ALA A 56 4.69 18.91 9.62
C ALA A 56 5.39 19.97 10.50
N PRO A 57 6.60 19.72 11.01
CA PRO A 57 7.28 20.65 11.89
C PRO A 57 7.33 22.03 11.24
N SER A 58 6.54 22.95 11.82
CA SER A 58 6.56 24.36 11.45
C SER A 58 8.00 24.85 11.58
N GLU A 59 8.46 25.57 10.56
CA GLU A 59 9.78 26.15 10.46
C GLU A 59 10.31 26.65 11.81
N VAL A 60 11.51 26.18 12.14
CA VAL A 60 12.31 26.65 13.28
C VAL A 60 12.47 28.17 13.15
N PRO A 61 12.05 28.98 14.12
CA PRO A 61 12.39 30.39 14.15
C PRO A 61 13.90 30.51 14.30
N ASN A 62 14.53 31.06 13.26
CA ASN A 62 15.93 31.41 13.21
C ASN A 62 16.21 32.56 14.20
N ASN A 63 16.43 32.23 15.47
CA ASN A 63 16.99 33.15 16.45
C ASN A 63 18.50 32.89 16.58
N THR A 64 19.27 33.58 15.74
CA THR A 64 20.70 33.77 15.91
C THR A 64 20.93 34.71 17.10
N GLU A 65 21.10 34.16 18.30
CA GLU A 65 21.81 34.88 19.37
C GLU A 65 23.31 34.69 19.19
N ILE A 66 23.97 35.83 19.03
CA ILE A 66 25.41 36.00 18.92
C ILE A 66 26.03 35.66 20.27
N ILE A 67 26.81 34.58 20.35
CA ILE A 67 27.84 34.43 21.38
C ILE A 67 29.19 34.54 20.69
N GLU A 68 29.74 35.74 20.83
CA GLU A 68 31.13 36.11 20.63
C GLU A 68 32.00 35.24 21.55
N ASN A 69 32.84 34.37 20.97
CA ASN A 69 33.98 33.87 21.72
C ASN A 69 35.20 33.72 20.81
N SER A 70 36.25 34.40 21.22
CA SER A 70 37.46 34.72 20.48
C SER A 70 38.56 33.70 20.76
N ALA A 71 39.14 33.11 19.71
CA ALA A 71 40.52 32.63 19.64
C ALA A 71 40.80 32.23 18.18
N SER A 72 41.37 33.10 17.35
CA SER A 72 42.82 33.26 17.13
C SER A 72 43.58 31.94 16.97
N PHE A 73 43.82 31.51 15.73
CA PHE A 73 45.15 31.16 15.21
C PHE A 73 45.10 31.11 13.66
N ILE A 74 46.10 31.75 13.03
CA ILE A 74 46.28 31.89 11.57
C ILE A 74 47.31 30.83 11.06
N PRO A 75 47.74 30.82 9.79
CA PRO A 75 47.28 29.92 8.73
C PRO A 75 48.37 28.94 8.27
N GLU A 76 48.04 27.99 7.39
CA GLU A 76 49.01 27.57 6.38
C GLU A 76 48.34 27.18 5.05
N THR A 77 48.86 27.81 4.01
CA THR A 77 48.60 27.70 2.59
C THR A 77 49.00 26.35 2.03
N ASN A 78 48.26 25.84 1.04
CA ASN A 78 48.89 25.31 -0.18
C ASN A 78 47.94 25.39 -1.38
N THR A 79 48.34 26.29 -2.28
CA THR A 79 47.86 26.50 -3.63
C THR A 79 48.53 25.48 -4.55
N VAL A 80 47.77 24.79 -5.41
CA VAL A 80 48.30 24.20 -6.65
C VAL A 80 47.36 24.54 -7.79
N GLN A 81 47.93 25.23 -8.78
CA GLN A 81 47.35 25.62 -10.07
C GLN A 81 47.30 24.44 -11.05
N ASP A 82 46.19 24.36 -11.80
CA ASP A 82 46.02 24.29 -13.28
C ASP A 82 47.10 23.58 -14.16
N PRO A 83 46.74 22.96 -15.32
CA PRO A 83 46.01 23.66 -16.38
C PRO A 83 45.01 22.85 -17.25
N ALA A 84 44.02 23.59 -17.75
CA ALA A 84 43.52 23.66 -19.13
C ALA A 84 43.62 22.44 -20.07
N SER A 85 42.49 22.09 -20.68
CA SER A 85 42.45 21.53 -22.04
C SER A 85 41.22 22.05 -22.78
N GLN A 86 41.49 22.77 -23.87
CA GLN A 86 40.53 23.33 -24.82
C GLN A 86 40.30 22.36 -26.01
N SER A 87 39.08 22.40 -26.54
CA SER A 87 38.70 22.50 -27.98
C SER A 87 39.17 21.45 -29.01
N LEU A 88 38.18 20.88 -29.74
CA LEU A 88 38.04 20.80 -31.21
C LEU A 88 36.76 19.96 -31.49
N SER A 89 35.65 20.51 -31.97
CA SER A 89 35.29 20.74 -33.39
C SER A 89 35.45 19.48 -34.25
N ASP A 90 34.33 18.87 -34.68
CA ASP A 90 34.19 18.47 -36.10
C ASP A 90 32.74 18.23 -36.53
N THR A 91 32.40 18.99 -37.56
CA THR A 91 31.26 18.93 -38.47
C THR A 91 31.17 17.59 -39.20
N ASN A 92 29.96 17.01 -39.29
CA ASN A 92 29.60 16.19 -40.44
C ASN A 92 28.25 16.63 -41.02
N LYS A 93 28.38 17.40 -42.08
CA LYS A 93 27.38 17.85 -43.04
C LYS A 93 27.19 16.71 -44.04
N PHE A 94 26.10 15.96 -43.95
CA PHE A 94 25.66 15.07 -45.03
C PHE A 94 24.51 15.75 -45.77
N SER A 95 24.82 16.24 -46.97
CA SER A 95 23.88 16.73 -47.96
C SER A 95 23.72 15.63 -49.02
N ASP A 96 22.48 15.35 -49.44
CA ASP A 96 22.04 15.13 -50.84
C ASP A 96 20.71 14.33 -50.86
N PRO A 97 19.96 14.28 -51.99
CA PRO A 97 19.10 15.37 -52.45
C PRO A 97 17.68 14.87 -52.83
N PHE A 98 16.80 15.80 -53.22
CA PHE A 98 15.70 15.66 -54.19
C PHE A 98 14.92 14.33 -54.29
N LEU A 99 13.60 14.38 -54.01
CA LEU A 99 12.55 13.84 -54.91
C LEU A 99 11.15 14.37 -54.51
N ASP A 100 10.64 15.26 -55.37
CA ASP A 100 9.26 15.43 -55.86
C ASP A 100 8.02 15.26 -54.94
N THR A 101 7.41 16.42 -54.68
CA THR A 101 5.99 16.76 -54.94
C THR A 101 5.07 15.64 -55.43
N VAL A 102 4.10 15.25 -54.59
CA VAL A 102 2.74 14.91 -55.04
C VAL A 102 1.73 15.41 -54.01
N SER A 103 0.96 16.45 -54.36
CA SER A 103 -0.23 16.85 -53.62
C SER A 103 -1.33 15.80 -53.79
N THR A 104 -1.55 14.96 -52.79
CA THR A 104 -2.74 14.09 -52.72
C THR A 104 -3.91 14.87 -52.13
N VAL A 105 -4.91 15.11 -52.98
CA VAL A 105 -6.24 15.61 -52.65
C VAL A 105 -6.88 14.72 -51.58
N SER A 106 -7.27 15.30 -50.45
CA SER A 106 -7.97 14.63 -49.35
C SER A 106 -9.45 14.38 -49.71
N PRO A 107 -9.93 13.13 -49.75
CA PRO A 107 -11.34 12.83 -50.00
C PRO A 107 -12.17 13.09 -48.73
N ARG A 108 -13.15 13.99 -48.85
CA ARG A 108 -14.16 14.29 -47.84
C ARG A 108 -15.00 13.04 -47.56
N ASN A 109 -14.67 12.34 -46.47
CA ASN A 109 -15.23 11.04 -46.11
C ASN A 109 -16.46 11.22 -45.19
N ASN A 110 -17.66 11.02 -45.72
CA ASN A 110 -18.94 11.13 -45.02
C ASN A 110 -19.27 9.87 -44.16
N LYS A 111 -18.36 9.45 -43.28
CA LYS A 111 -18.53 8.27 -42.38
C LYS A 111 -19.13 8.58 -41.00
N ALA A 112 -19.71 9.77 -40.81
CA ALA A 112 -20.22 10.23 -39.52
C ALA A 112 -21.48 9.52 -38.95
N PRO A 113 -22.38 8.83 -39.70
CA PRO A 113 -23.57 8.25 -39.06
C PRO A 113 -23.33 6.91 -38.36
N SER A 114 -22.25 6.17 -38.67
CA SER A 114 -22.04 4.82 -38.11
C SER A 114 -21.59 4.83 -36.65
N LEU A 115 -20.83 5.84 -36.23
CA LEU A 115 -20.28 5.92 -34.88
C LEU A 115 -21.36 6.32 -33.86
N LEU A 116 -22.31 7.15 -34.28
CA LEU A 116 -23.43 7.58 -33.43
C LEU A 116 -24.42 6.43 -33.15
N ILE A 117 -24.64 5.55 -34.12
CA ILE A 117 -25.46 4.34 -33.94
C ILE A 117 -24.79 3.34 -32.99
N LEU A 118 -23.48 3.12 -33.14
CA LEU A 118 -22.72 2.24 -32.22
C LEU A 118 -22.77 2.77 -30.77
N LEU A 119 -22.64 4.09 -30.60
CA LEU A 119 -22.67 4.74 -29.29
C LEU A 119 -24.07 4.66 -28.65
N LEU A 120 -25.13 4.78 -29.44
CA LEU A 120 -26.52 4.56 -28.99
C LEU A 120 -26.77 3.11 -28.53
N ILE A 121 -26.23 2.12 -29.26
CA ILE A 121 -26.35 0.71 -28.87
C ILE A 121 -25.62 0.45 -27.54
N LEU A 122 -24.43 1.02 -27.34
CA LEU A 122 -23.69 0.89 -26.09
C LEU A 122 -24.42 1.53 -24.90
N ILE A 123 -25.09 2.67 -25.11
CA ILE A 123 -25.93 3.30 -24.07
C ILE A 123 -27.14 2.43 -23.74
N LEU A 124 -27.79 1.84 -24.73
CA LEU A 124 -28.93 0.95 -24.49
C LEU A 124 -28.54 -0.33 -23.74
N LEU A 125 -27.37 -0.90 -24.07
CA LEU A 125 -26.84 -2.08 -23.38
C LEU A 125 -26.41 -1.77 -21.94
N SER A 126 -25.83 -0.59 -21.68
CA SER A 126 -25.40 -0.21 -20.32
C SER A 126 -26.59 0.06 -19.39
N VAL A 127 -27.63 0.74 -19.89
CA VAL A 127 -28.86 0.99 -19.11
C VAL A 127 -29.62 -0.31 -18.85
N GLY A 128 -29.75 -1.18 -19.86
CA GLY A 128 -30.40 -2.49 -19.71
C GLY A 128 -29.64 -3.43 -18.76
N GLY A 129 -28.31 -3.47 -18.87
CA GLY A 129 -27.44 -4.27 -18.01
C GLY A 129 -27.50 -3.83 -16.54
N TYR A 130 -27.47 -2.52 -16.27
CA TYR A 130 -27.57 -2.00 -14.91
C TYR A 130 -28.89 -2.36 -14.23
N PHE A 131 -30.01 -2.30 -14.96
CA PHE A 131 -31.32 -2.65 -14.41
C PHE A 131 -31.46 -4.16 -14.13
N ALA A 132 -30.92 -5.00 -14.99
CA ALA A 132 -30.88 -6.45 -14.77
C ALA A 132 -29.99 -6.82 -13.57
N TYR A 133 -28.81 -6.20 -13.47
CA TYR A 133 -27.85 -6.42 -12.39
C TYR A 133 -28.43 -6.05 -11.02
N THR A 134 -28.97 -4.84 -10.89
CA THR A 134 -29.53 -4.36 -9.61
C THR A 134 -30.72 -5.18 -9.12
N ARG A 135 -31.51 -5.76 -10.03
CA ARG A 135 -32.63 -6.64 -9.68
C ARG A 135 -32.17 -8.00 -9.19
N TYR A 136 -31.15 -8.57 -9.81
CA TYR A 136 -30.61 -9.89 -9.45
C TYR A 136 -30.00 -9.89 -8.05
N PHE A 137 -29.16 -8.90 -7.73
CA PHE A 137 -28.41 -8.90 -6.47
C PHE A 137 -29.22 -8.43 -5.25
N LYS A 138 -30.29 -7.65 -5.42
CA LYS A 138 -31.18 -7.27 -4.30
C LYS A 138 -31.94 -8.43 -3.67
N GLN A 139 -32.08 -9.56 -4.37
CA GLN A 139 -32.79 -10.73 -3.85
C GLN A 139 -31.90 -11.69 -3.04
N MET A 140 -30.58 -11.48 -3.03
CA MET A 140 -29.63 -12.42 -2.44
C MET A 140 -28.92 -11.90 -1.19
N ALA A 141 -29.35 -10.78 -0.60
CA ALA A 141 -28.76 -10.31 0.66
C ALA A 141 -29.43 -11.04 1.85
N PRO A 142 -28.76 -12.01 2.50
CA PRO A 142 -29.27 -12.60 3.73
C PRO A 142 -29.22 -11.57 4.86
N GLU A 143 -30.32 -11.46 5.60
CA GLU A 143 -30.41 -10.65 6.82
C GLU A 143 -29.43 -11.19 7.86
N THR A 144 -28.37 -10.44 8.15
CA THR A 144 -27.39 -10.80 9.19
C THR A 144 -27.82 -10.15 10.49
N GLU A 145 -28.44 -10.96 11.36
CA GLU A 145 -28.91 -10.59 12.68
C GLU A 145 -27.71 -10.48 13.64
N ASN A 146 -27.18 -9.27 13.81
CA ASN A 146 -26.08 -9.00 14.75
C ASN A 146 -26.64 -8.76 16.16
N ASN A 147 -26.56 -9.79 17.01
CA ASN A 147 -26.71 -9.69 18.45
C ASN A 147 -25.34 -9.93 19.10
N SER A 148 -24.74 -8.89 19.70
CA SER A 148 -23.50 -9.05 20.48
C SER A 148 -23.52 -8.10 21.69
N THR A 149 -23.56 -8.72 22.86
CA THR A 149 -23.50 -8.11 24.19
C THR A 149 -22.05 -7.80 24.57
N PRO A 150 -21.74 -6.67 25.23
CA PRO A 150 -20.39 -6.35 25.68
C PRO A 150 -20.03 -7.15 26.93
N THR A 151 -18.84 -7.76 26.95
CA THR A 151 -18.27 -8.43 28.15
C THR A 151 -17.22 -7.50 28.78
N GLU A 152 -17.36 -7.28 30.09
CA GLU A 152 -16.50 -6.45 30.94
C GLU A 152 -15.07 -6.95 31.08
N SER A 153 -14.16 -5.99 31.27
CA SER A 153 -12.71 -6.13 31.42
C SER A 153 -12.30 -6.23 32.90
N PRO A 154 -11.42 -7.18 33.29
CA PRO A 154 -10.90 -7.23 34.65
C PRO A 154 -9.59 -6.43 34.85
N THR A 155 -9.47 -5.93 36.08
CA THR A 155 -8.47 -5.01 36.65
C THR A 155 -7.02 -5.55 36.68
N PRO A 156 -5.99 -4.69 36.53
CA PRO A 156 -4.58 -5.06 36.62
C PRO A 156 -4.10 -5.33 38.07
N ILE A 157 -3.29 -6.36 38.24
CA ILE A 157 -2.61 -6.71 39.49
C ILE A 157 -1.20 -6.10 39.49
N GLU A 158 -0.87 -5.41 40.58
CA GLU A 158 0.38 -4.71 40.86
C GLU A 158 1.47 -5.70 41.33
N GLU A 159 2.65 -5.69 40.68
CA GLU A 159 3.78 -6.58 40.97
C GLU A 159 4.93 -5.82 41.68
N PRO A 160 5.58 -6.41 42.71
CA PRO A 160 6.56 -5.70 43.55
C PRO A 160 8.00 -5.67 42.99
N LEU A 161 8.67 -4.57 43.32
CA LEU A 161 10.01 -4.15 42.93
C LEU A 161 11.15 -4.97 43.59
N PRO A 162 12.13 -5.53 42.85
CA PRO A 162 13.33 -6.11 43.43
C PRO A 162 14.51 -5.14 43.57
N THR A 163 15.33 -5.47 44.56
CA THR A 163 16.41 -4.76 45.24
C THR A 163 17.72 -4.67 44.41
N PRO A 164 18.58 -3.64 44.62
CA PRO A 164 19.82 -3.47 43.86
C PRO A 164 20.95 -4.41 44.33
N GLU A 165 21.49 -5.22 43.43
CA GLU A 165 22.70 -6.02 43.66
C GLU A 165 23.95 -5.42 43.00
N THR A 166 25.07 -5.68 43.66
CA THR A 166 26.39 -5.03 43.54
C THR A 166 27.20 -5.59 42.37
N SER A 167 27.77 -4.70 41.57
CA SER A 167 28.59 -4.99 40.38
C SER A 167 30.01 -5.47 40.74
N ILE A 168 30.38 -6.66 40.27
CA ILE A 168 31.76 -7.18 40.27
C ILE A 168 32.20 -7.32 38.81
N ASN A 169 33.18 -6.50 38.42
CA ASN A 169 33.78 -6.45 37.09
C ASN A 169 34.53 -7.77 36.79
N THR A 170 33.89 -8.67 36.04
CA THR A 170 34.50 -9.88 35.48
C THR A 170 34.76 -9.67 33.98
N PRO A 171 35.89 -10.15 33.42
CA PRO A 171 36.23 -9.93 32.01
C PRO A 171 35.17 -10.51 31.07
N THR A 172 34.57 -9.65 30.25
CA THR A 172 33.54 -9.96 29.26
C THR A 172 34.07 -10.93 28.21
N THR A 173 33.91 -12.22 28.48
CA THR A 173 33.93 -13.26 27.43
C THR A 173 32.73 -12.98 26.54
N ALA A 174 32.93 -12.87 25.23
CA ALA A 174 31.87 -12.65 24.26
C ALA A 174 30.81 -13.76 24.38
N SER A 175 29.78 -13.49 25.18
CA SER A 175 28.67 -14.40 25.42
C SER A 175 27.99 -14.62 24.09
N THR A 176 27.97 -15.86 23.61
CA THR A 176 27.08 -16.27 22.53
C THR A 176 25.67 -15.84 22.94
N PRO A 177 24.98 -14.99 22.15
CA PRO A 177 23.66 -14.52 22.51
C PRO A 177 22.73 -15.72 22.66
N ILE A 178 22.16 -15.87 23.85
CA ILE A 178 21.13 -16.88 24.10
C ILE A 178 19.95 -16.52 23.18
N PRO A 179 19.46 -17.45 22.34
CA PRO A 179 18.31 -17.19 21.49
C PRO A 179 17.14 -16.75 22.37
N LEU A 180 16.63 -15.54 22.15
CA LEU A 180 15.43 -15.08 22.83
C LEU A 180 14.29 -16.02 22.43
N ALA A 181 13.56 -16.54 23.41
CA ALA A 181 12.37 -17.35 23.14
C ALA A 181 11.33 -16.48 22.41
N SER A 182 10.86 -16.94 21.26
CA SER A 182 9.83 -16.27 20.47
C SER A 182 8.44 -16.48 21.07
N LEU A 183 7.68 -15.40 21.24
CA LEU A 183 6.29 -15.42 21.71
C LEU A 183 5.34 -15.93 20.62
N ASP A 184 4.60 -17.01 20.90
CA ASP A 184 3.62 -17.56 19.96
C ASP A 184 2.24 -16.90 20.16
N CYS A 185 1.89 -15.95 19.28
CA CYS A 185 0.61 -15.24 19.33
C CYS A 185 -0.53 -16.00 18.63
N LYS A 186 -0.25 -17.12 17.95
CA LYS A 186 -1.23 -17.92 17.21
C LYS A 186 -2.02 -17.12 16.19
N ASP A 187 -3.27 -16.77 16.51
CA ASP A 187 -4.25 -16.03 15.71
C ASP A 187 -4.69 -14.73 16.41
N ASN A 188 -3.97 -14.30 17.46
CA ASN A 188 -4.27 -13.10 18.21
C ASN A 188 -3.44 -11.90 17.72
N ASP A 189 -4.03 -11.10 16.84
CA ASP A 189 -3.37 -9.90 16.28
C ASP A 189 -2.96 -8.90 17.36
N GLN A 190 -3.75 -8.76 18.43
CA GLN A 190 -3.45 -7.82 19.52
C GLN A 190 -2.18 -8.23 20.28
N CYS A 191 -1.96 -9.53 20.49
CA CYS A 191 -0.69 -10.05 21.03
C CYS A 191 0.49 -9.66 20.14
N PHE A 192 0.33 -9.80 18.83
CA PHE A 192 1.38 -9.55 17.85
C PHE A 192 1.70 -8.05 17.72
N ILE A 193 0.68 -7.19 17.74
CA ILE A 193 0.80 -5.72 17.76
C ILE A 193 1.46 -5.24 19.06
N GLN A 194 1.08 -5.80 20.22
CA GLN A 194 1.73 -5.46 21.49
C GLN A 194 3.21 -5.85 21.48
N ALA A 195 3.55 -7.02 20.91
CA ALA A 195 4.93 -7.43 20.75
C ALA A 195 5.72 -6.49 19.83
N SER A 196 5.09 -5.87 18.83
CA SER A 196 5.77 -4.95 17.90
C SER A 196 6.19 -3.64 18.54
N ALA A 197 5.50 -3.21 19.61
CA ALA A 197 5.82 -1.96 20.32
C ALA A 197 7.25 -1.94 20.90
N ASP A 198 7.82 -3.11 21.18
CA ASP A 198 9.19 -3.30 21.68
C ASP A 198 10.06 -4.15 20.74
N CYS A 199 9.59 -4.41 19.51
CA CYS A 199 10.15 -5.40 18.58
C CYS A 199 10.44 -6.76 19.25
N LYS A 200 9.61 -7.20 20.19
CA LYS A 200 9.82 -8.45 20.93
C LYS A 200 9.65 -9.63 19.96
N PRO A 201 10.58 -10.62 19.96
CA PRO A 201 10.44 -11.79 19.11
C PRO A 201 9.09 -12.48 19.28
N SER A 202 8.32 -12.59 18.20
CA SER A 202 6.97 -13.14 18.22
C SER A 202 6.56 -13.66 16.85
N LYS A 203 5.53 -14.52 16.79
CA LYS A 203 4.99 -15.08 15.54
C LYS A 203 3.47 -15.18 15.58
N LEU A 204 2.85 -15.07 14.40
CA LEU A 204 1.40 -15.04 14.17
C LEU A 204 1.08 -15.74 12.84
N THR A 205 -0.01 -16.49 12.79
CA THR A 205 -0.65 -16.94 11.55
C THR A 205 -1.95 -16.17 11.39
N SER A 206 -1.99 -15.23 10.44
CA SER A 206 -3.19 -14.46 10.11
C SER A 206 -3.99 -15.16 9.00
N ILE A 207 -5.31 -15.03 9.08
CA ILE A 207 -6.24 -15.47 8.05
C ILE A 207 -7.12 -14.27 7.69
N ASP A 208 -6.82 -13.66 6.56
CA ASP A 208 -7.54 -12.48 6.07
C ASP A 208 -8.53 -12.89 4.98
N THR A 209 -9.77 -12.39 5.05
CA THR A 209 -10.81 -12.68 4.06
C THR A 209 -11.33 -11.38 3.45
N PHE A 210 -11.22 -11.25 2.14
CA PHE A 210 -11.65 -10.11 1.36
C PHE A 210 -12.77 -10.53 0.42
N ASN A 211 -13.80 -9.69 0.28
CA ASN A 211 -14.85 -9.89 -0.72
C ASN A 211 -14.82 -8.72 -1.69
N ILE A 212 -14.37 -8.98 -2.92
CA ILE A 212 -14.21 -7.98 -3.97
C ILE A 212 -15.10 -8.42 -5.14
N LEU A 213 -16.14 -7.62 -5.41
CA LEU A 213 -17.06 -7.86 -6.53
C LEU A 213 -17.67 -9.28 -6.55
N GLY A 214 -17.92 -9.86 -5.37
CA GLY A 214 -18.50 -11.20 -5.22
C GLY A 214 -17.49 -12.35 -5.28
N VAL A 215 -16.23 -12.08 -5.59
CA VAL A 215 -15.12 -13.03 -5.39
C VAL A 215 -14.65 -12.91 -3.94
N THR A 216 -14.71 -14.02 -3.22
CA THR A 216 -14.16 -14.09 -1.86
C THR A 216 -12.73 -14.65 -1.94
N GLN A 217 -11.75 -13.84 -1.56
CA GLN A 217 -10.37 -14.24 -1.40
C GLN A 217 -10.11 -14.49 0.09
N LYS A 218 -9.50 -15.62 0.43
CA LYS A 218 -9.01 -15.94 1.76
C LYS A 218 -7.51 -16.19 1.68
N THR A 219 -6.73 -15.37 2.37
CA THR A 219 -5.27 -15.45 2.40
C THR A 219 -4.82 -15.90 3.79
N THR A 220 -4.00 -16.94 3.86
CA THR A 220 -3.32 -17.35 5.10
C THR A 220 -1.88 -16.92 5.05
N SER A 221 -1.43 -16.14 6.04
CA SER A 221 -0.08 -15.58 6.09
C SER A 221 0.61 -15.95 7.40
N TYR A 222 1.88 -16.32 7.32
CA TYR A 222 2.76 -16.46 8.48
C TYR A 222 3.57 -15.16 8.65
N MET A 223 3.53 -14.59 9.84
CA MET A 223 4.26 -13.38 10.20
C MET A 223 5.13 -13.61 11.44
N GLU A 224 6.29 -12.95 11.47
CA GLU A 224 7.24 -13.05 12.58
C GLU A 224 7.95 -11.71 12.81
N ILE A 225 8.01 -11.26 14.06
CA ILE A 225 8.93 -10.23 14.52
C ILE A 225 10.15 -10.96 15.05
N ARG A 226 11.33 -10.71 14.48
CA ARG A 226 12.57 -11.43 14.83
C ARG A 226 13.40 -10.73 15.89
N GLY A 227 13.04 -9.52 16.27
CA GLY A 227 13.81 -8.70 17.20
C GLY A 227 14.23 -7.35 16.62
N LEU A 228 15.20 -6.74 17.28
CA LEU A 228 15.91 -5.54 16.82
C LEU A 228 17.18 -5.91 16.07
N GLU A 229 17.41 -5.23 14.94
CA GLU A 229 18.69 -5.21 14.24
C GLU A 229 19.03 -3.75 13.92
N ASN A 230 20.14 -3.22 14.45
CA ASN A 230 20.56 -1.82 14.26
C ASN A 230 19.43 -0.80 14.58
N SER A 231 18.71 -1.03 15.68
CA SER A 231 17.57 -0.20 16.13
C SER A 231 16.34 -0.21 15.20
N LEU A 232 16.24 -1.19 14.30
CA LEU A 232 15.07 -1.43 13.45
C LEU A 232 14.42 -2.77 13.82
N CYS A 233 13.09 -2.83 13.86
CA CYS A 233 12.36 -4.09 14.00
C CYS A 233 12.52 -4.91 12.71
N LEU A 234 12.95 -6.17 12.85
CA LEU A 234 13.02 -7.11 11.74
C LEU A 234 11.70 -7.88 11.63
N PHE A 235 10.90 -7.56 10.61
CA PHE A 235 9.59 -8.15 10.34
C PHE A 235 9.68 -9.12 9.15
N TYR A 236 9.24 -10.37 9.31
CA TYR A 236 9.15 -11.38 8.27
C TYR A 236 7.69 -11.70 7.96
N ILE A 237 7.38 -11.89 6.69
CA ILE A 237 6.06 -12.29 6.20
C ILE A 237 6.21 -13.36 5.11
N ARG A 238 5.29 -14.33 5.10
CA ARG A 238 5.17 -15.34 4.05
C ARG A 238 3.71 -15.67 3.77
N THR A 239 3.33 -15.67 2.51
CA THR A 239 2.03 -16.19 2.05
C THR A 239 2.04 -17.71 2.14
N GLN A 240 1.15 -18.31 2.93
CA GLN A 240 1.05 -19.76 3.06
C GLN A 240 0.06 -20.37 2.06
N ASP A 241 -1.10 -19.74 1.89
CA ASP A 241 -2.22 -20.25 1.10
C ASP A 241 -3.08 -19.09 0.63
N ILE A 242 -3.57 -19.15 -0.61
CA ILE A 242 -4.60 -18.23 -1.12
C ILE A 242 -5.72 -19.05 -1.75
N SER A 243 -6.92 -18.95 -1.18
CA SER A 243 -8.12 -19.57 -1.72
C SER A 243 -9.10 -18.54 -2.27
N LEU A 244 -9.61 -18.81 -3.47
CA LEU A 244 -10.59 -17.97 -4.16
C LEU A 244 -11.92 -18.71 -4.27
N THR A 245 -13.01 -18.04 -3.90
CA THR A 245 -14.38 -18.50 -4.12
C THR A 245 -15.08 -17.52 -5.05
N PHE A 246 -15.49 -18.01 -6.22
CA PHE A 246 -16.12 -17.20 -7.27
C PHE A 246 -17.65 -17.29 -7.20
N PRO A 247 -18.37 -16.22 -7.61
CA PRO A 247 -19.82 -16.27 -7.72
C PRO A 247 -20.25 -17.22 -8.85
N SER A 248 -21.45 -17.79 -8.72
CA SER A 248 -22.02 -18.65 -9.76
C SER A 248 -22.10 -17.94 -11.11
N GLY A 249 -21.73 -18.62 -12.18
CA GLY A 249 -21.75 -18.07 -13.55
C GLY A 249 -20.44 -17.42 -13.98
N THR A 250 -19.43 -17.35 -13.12
CA THR A 250 -18.05 -17.04 -13.52
C THR A 250 -17.58 -18.09 -14.53
N SER A 251 -16.98 -17.64 -15.64
CA SER A 251 -16.43 -18.56 -16.65
C SER A 251 -15.27 -19.36 -16.06
N GLN A 252 -15.15 -20.62 -16.44
CA GLN A 252 -14.05 -21.48 -15.99
C GLN A 252 -12.69 -20.90 -16.38
N GLU A 253 -12.57 -20.29 -17.56
CA GLU A 253 -11.36 -19.61 -18.01
C GLU A 253 -10.90 -18.54 -17.01
N THR A 254 -11.82 -17.70 -16.52
CA THR A 254 -11.49 -16.66 -15.52
C THR A 254 -11.08 -17.29 -14.19
N ILE A 255 -11.76 -18.36 -13.77
CA ILE A 255 -11.42 -19.09 -12.55
C ILE A 255 -9.99 -19.65 -12.64
N ASP A 256 -9.68 -20.34 -13.74
CA ASP A 256 -8.36 -20.95 -13.96
C ASP A 256 -7.27 -19.88 -14.06
N GLN A 257 -7.55 -18.78 -14.76
CA GLN A 257 -6.64 -17.66 -14.91
C GLN A 257 -6.28 -17.02 -13.56
N GLN A 258 -7.30 -16.70 -12.75
CA GLN A 258 -7.10 -16.10 -11.44
C GLN A 258 -6.41 -17.06 -10.47
N ASN A 259 -6.85 -18.32 -10.41
CA ASN A 259 -6.18 -19.34 -9.58
C ASN A 259 -4.70 -19.49 -9.95
N THR A 260 -4.36 -19.43 -11.25
CA THR A 260 -2.97 -19.48 -11.71
C THR A 260 -2.16 -18.30 -11.16
N ILE A 261 -2.67 -17.06 -11.29
CA ILE A 261 -2.00 -15.86 -10.75
C ILE A 261 -1.77 -15.99 -9.25
N TYR A 262 -2.83 -16.28 -8.48
CA TYR A 262 -2.74 -16.27 -7.03
C TYR A 262 -1.93 -17.45 -6.48
N SER A 263 -1.94 -18.61 -7.14
CA SER A 263 -1.06 -19.73 -6.77
C SER A 263 0.43 -19.39 -6.91
N ALA A 264 0.80 -18.50 -7.84
CA ALA A 264 2.18 -18.04 -8.00
C ALA A 264 2.63 -17.10 -6.87
N LEU A 265 1.71 -16.62 -6.02
CA LEU A 265 2.00 -15.82 -4.84
C LEU A 265 2.20 -16.67 -3.57
N GLU A 266 1.76 -17.93 -3.59
CA GLU A 266 1.94 -18.85 -2.46
C GLU A 266 3.42 -19.19 -2.24
N GLY A 267 3.84 -19.24 -0.98
CA GLY A 267 5.22 -19.49 -0.60
C GLY A 267 6.17 -18.30 -0.75
N ARG A 268 5.75 -17.21 -1.42
CA ARG A 268 6.53 -15.96 -1.47
C ARG A 268 6.73 -15.41 -0.06
N ASP A 269 7.94 -14.94 0.20
CA ASP A 269 8.30 -14.41 1.50
C ASP A 269 9.17 -13.16 1.43
N GLY A 270 9.25 -12.46 2.55
CA GLY A 270 9.90 -11.18 2.62
C GLY A 270 10.33 -10.83 4.03
N VAL A 271 11.41 -10.05 4.12
CA VAL A 271 11.89 -9.45 5.36
C VAL A 271 11.96 -7.95 5.17
N CYS A 272 11.40 -7.21 6.13
CA CYS A 272 11.44 -5.76 6.19
C CYS A 272 12.09 -5.27 7.47
N LYS A 273 12.83 -4.16 7.38
CA LYS A 273 13.37 -3.44 8.54
C LYS A 273 12.58 -2.15 8.74
N PHE A 274 11.86 -2.07 9.84
CA PHE A 274 11.01 -0.93 10.19
C PHE A 274 11.56 -0.16 11.39
N LYS A 275 11.25 1.13 11.49
CA LYS A 275 11.24 1.78 12.81
C LYS A 275 10.07 1.20 13.61
N THR A 276 10.27 0.99 14.91
CA THR A 276 9.25 0.47 15.83
C THR A 276 7.87 1.15 15.72
N PRO A 277 7.75 2.49 15.72
CA PRO A 277 6.44 3.14 15.56
C PRO A 277 5.79 2.84 14.20
N ASP A 278 6.57 2.73 13.13
CA ASP A 278 6.06 2.48 11.78
C ASP A 278 5.49 1.06 11.65
N LEU A 279 6.22 0.05 12.18
CA LEU A 279 5.73 -1.34 12.22
C LEU A 279 4.43 -1.44 13.04
N THR A 280 4.42 -0.84 14.23
CA THR A 280 3.26 -0.91 15.13
C THR A 280 2.05 -0.22 14.51
N ALA A 281 2.25 0.93 13.86
CA ALA A 281 1.18 1.63 13.16
C ALA A 281 0.63 0.82 11.98
N MET A 282 1.50 0.17 11.19
CA MET A 282 1.10 -0.72 10.09
C MET A 282 0.25 -1.88 10.59
N LEU A 283 0.74 -2.64 11.57
CA LEU A 283 0.00 -3.80 12.12
C LEU A 283 -1.34 -3.38 12.76
N THR A 284 -1.38 -2.21 13.40
CA THR A 284 -2.64 -1.65 13.95
C THR A 284 -3.64 -1.37 12.84
N ARG A 285 -3.23 -0.75 11.73
CA ARG A 285 -4.11 -0.50 10.57
C ARG A 285 -4.62 -1.80 9.96
N TRP A 286 -3.75 -2.78 9.77
CA TRP A 286 -4.11 -4.10 9.21
C TRP A 286 -5.14 -4.82 10.07
N SER A 287 -4.98 -4.83 11.39
CA SER A 287 -5.99 -5.40 12.30
C SER A 287 -7.34 -4.70 12.24
N GLY A 288 -7.37 -3.42 11.82
CA GLY A 288 -8.58 -2.65 11.55
C GLY A 288 -9.17 -2.86 10.16
N GLY A 289 -8.61 -3.77 9.35
CA GLY A 289 -9.00 -3.99 7.95
C GLY A 289 -8.59 -2.86 7.00
N THR A 290 -7.72 -1.95 7.44
CA THR A 290 -7.16 -0.91 6.58
C THR A 290 -5.81 -1.38 6.07
N PHE A 291 -5.77 -1.72 4.78
CA PHE A 291 -4.55 -2.07 4.08
C PHE A 291 -4.24 -0.92 3.12
N ASP A 292 -3.23 -0.11 3.43
CA ASP A 292 -2.73 0.88 2.49
C ASP A 292 -1.84 0.13 1.52
N GLY A 293 -2.51 -0.41 0.51
CA GLY A 293 -2.03 -1.49 -0.35
C GLY A 293 -0.56 -1.31 -0.76
N ILE A 294 0.17 -2.41 -0.61
CA ILE A 294 1.11 -2.85 -1.63
C ILE A 294 0.36 -2.69 -2.96
N ASN A 295 0.64 -1.63 -3.71
CA ASN A 295 0.12 -1.49 -5.07
C ASN A 295 0.87 -2.49 -5.95
N LEU A 296 0.66 -3.78 -5.72
CA LEU A 296 1.08 -4.88 -6.56
C LEU A 296 0.00 -5.04 -7.63
N SER A 297 0.23 -4.41 -8.78
CA SER A 297 -0.62 -4.57 -9.95
C SER A 297 -0.11 -5.77 -10.76
N CYS A 298 -0.69 -6.94 -10.52
CA CYS A 298 -0.40 -8.12 -11.32
C CYS A 298 -1.26 -8.18 -12.58
N SER A 299 -0.60 -8.31 -13.73
CA SER A 299 -1.20 -8.54 -15.04
C SER A 299 -0.68 -9.86 -15.62
N LEU A 300 -1.51 -10.58 -16.37
CA LEU A 300 -1.02 -11.76 -17.11
C LEU A 300 -0.50 -11.35 -18.47
N THR A 301 0.74 -11.71 -18.73
CA THR A 301 1.39 -11.63 -20.04
C THR A 301 1.45 -13.03 -20.65
N PRO A 302 1.67 -13.16 -21.98
CA PRO A 302 1.91 -14.46 -22.61
C PRO A 302 3.10 -15.25 -22.03
N ASN A 303 3.98 -14.59 -21.26
CA ASN A 303 5.17 -15.18 -20.66
C ASN A 303 5.02 -15.48 -19.15
N GLY A 304 3.88 -15.16 -18.53
CA GLY A 304 3.66 -15.32 -17.09
C GLY A 304 2.91 -14.14 -16.47
N SER A 305 2.78 -14.12 -15.15
CA SER A 305 2.29 -12.95 -14.42
C SER A 305 3.38 -11.90 -14.31
N ASP A 306 3.11 -10.69 -14.80
CA ASP A 306 3.94 -9.49 -14.61
C ASP A 306 3.31 -8.63 -13.52
N CYS A 307 3.98 -8.51 -12.37
CA CYS A 307 3.45 -7.83 -11.19
C CYS A 307 4.20 -6.53 -10.94
N GLU A 308 3.68 -5.37 -11.35
CA GLU A 308 4.35 -4.10 -11.07
C GLU A 308 4.08 -3.61 -9.63
N SER A 309 5.13 -3.25 -8.91
CA SER A 309 5.04 -2.49 -7.66
C SER A 309 4.95 -1.00 -7.98
N VAL A 310 3.80 -0.37 -7.76
CA VAL A 310 3.67 1.10 -7.89
C VAL A 310 4.31 1.76 -6.67
N SER A 311 5.55 2.22 -6.82
CA SER A 311 6.28 2.97 -5.80
C SER A 311 5.54 4.27 -5.45
N GLY A 312 5.16 4.46 -4.19
CA GLY A 312 4.58 5.75 -3.76
C GLY A 312 4.10 5.77 -2.32
N ASP A 313 3.05 5.02 -1.99
CA ASP A 313 2.25 5.29 -0.78
C ASP A 313 1.84 4.03 0.02
N GLY A 314 2.53 2.92 -0.14
CA GLY A 314 2.17 1.65 0.51
C GLY A 314 2.73 1.49 1.93
N ASP A 315 2.12 0.62 2.73
CA ASP A 315 2.55 0.28 4.09
C ASP A 315 4.04 -0.10 4.23
N PHE A 316 4.63 -0.67 3.17
CA PHE A 316 6.03 -1.08 3.11
C PHE A 316 7.00 0.01 2.63
N SER A 317 6.49 1.16 2.15
CA SER A 317 7.32 2.25 1.60
C SER A 317 8.24 2.90 2.64
N VAL A 318 7.89 2.79 3.92
CA VAL A 318 8.66 3.30 5.06
C VAL A 318 9.72 2.33 5.58
N ALA A 319 9.84 1.14 4.97
CA ALA A 319 10.74 0.08 5.40
C ALA A 319 11.77 -0.30 4.32
N GLN A 320 12.85 -0.94 4.77
CA GLN A 320 13.81 -1.60 3.88
C GLN A 320 13.40 -3.06 3.72
N CYS A 321 12.78 -3.39 2.59
CA CYS A 321 12.22 -4.71 2.33
C CYS A 321 13.02 -5.48 1.27
N GLN A 322 13.09 -6.80 1.42
CA GLN A 322 13.73 -7.73 0.49
C GLN A 322 13.03 -9.10 0.52
N GLY A 323 13.13 -9.85 -0.58
CA GLY A 323 12.53 -11.18 -0.73
C GLY A 323 11.46 -11.24 -1.83
N SER A 324 11.10 -12.44 -2.24
CA SER A 324 10.19 -12.70 -3.38
C SER A 324 8.78 -12.15 -3.19
N TYR A 325 8.38 -11.84 -1.96
CA TYR A 325 7.13 -11.15 -1.64
C TYR A 325 7.09 -9.73 -2.24
N PHE A 326 8.24 -9.08 -2.41
CA PHE A 326 8.36 -7.72 -2.94
C PHE A 326 8.89 -7.67 -4.38
N GLU A 327 9.24 -8.82 -4.95
CA GLU A 327 9.75 -8.92 -6.30
C GLU A 327 8.61 -8.96 -7.33
N THR A 328 8.82 -8.20 -8.39
CA THR A 328 7.99 -8.15 -9.59
C THR A 328 8.58 -9.17 -10.56
N ASP A 329 7.89 -10.28 -10.82
CA ASP A 329 8.26 -11.17 -11.94
C ASP A 329 7.89 -10.52 -13.27
#